data_AF-A0A945VV96-F1
#
_entry.id   AF-A0A945VV96-F1
#
_cell.length_a   1.000
_cell.length_b   1.000
_cell.length_c   1.000
_cell.angle_alpha   90.00
_cell.angle_beta   90.00
_cell.angle_gamma   90.00
#
_symmetry.space_group_name_H-M   'P 1'
#
loop_
_entity.id
_entity.type
_entity.pdbx_description
1 polymer ?
#
loop_
_entity_poly.entity_id
_entity_poly.type
_entity_poly.pdbx_seq_one_letter_code
_entity_poly.pdbx_strand_id
1 'polypeptide(L)' 'GSVITFKYCGFYKSGIPKFASFLRIREEY' A
#
# COMPACT_ATOMS: atom_id res chain seq x y z
N GLY A 1 -9.35 4.67 11.34
CA GLY A 1 -8.37 4.73 10.25
C GLY A 1 -9.02 4.23 8.99
N SER A 2 -8.65 4.76 7.83
CA SER A 2 -9.27 4.38 6.55
C SER A 2 -8.48 3.28 5.86
N VAL A 3 -9.16 2.37 5.17
CA VAL A 3 -8.50 1.37 4.31
C VAL A 3 -8.02 2.07 3.04
N ILE A 4 -6.74 1.90 2.69
CA ILE A 4 -6.16 2.49 1.48
C ILE A 4 -5.65 1.40 0.53
N THR A 5 -5.60 1.73 -0.74
CA THR A 5 -4.77 1.03 -1.72
C THR A 5 -3.48 1.81 -1.91
N PHE A 6 -2.35 1.11 -2.01
CA PHE A 6 -1.05 1.69 -2.34
C PHE A 6 -0.36 0.83 -3.38
N LYS A 7 0.54 1.43 -4.17
CA LYS A 7 1.41 0.72 -5.11
C LYS A 7 2.76 0.50 -4.45
N TYR A 8 3.46 -0.57 -4.83
CA TYR A 8 4.82 -0.85 -4.35
C TYR A 8 5.62 -1.60 -5.42
N CYS A 9 6.95 -1.57 -5.30
CA CYS A 9 7.86 -2.24 -6.23
C CYS A 9 8.67 -3.33 -5.52
N GLY A 10 8.04 -4.50 -5.35
CA GLY A 10 8.61 -5.64 -4.64
C GLY A 10 8.68 -5.45 -3.12
N PHE A 11 9.27 -6.43 -2.43
CA PHE A 11 9.37 -6.46 -0.97
C PHE A 11 10.83 -6.51 -0.50
N TYR A 12 11.10 -5.94 0.67
CA TYR A 12 12.32 -6.24 1.43
C TYR A 12 12.28 -7.67 1.96
N LYS A 13 13.43 -8.23 2.36
CA LYS A 13 13.49 -9.56 2.99
C LYS A 13 12.66 -9.66 4.28
N SER A 14 12.37 -8.51 4.90
CA SER A 14 11.48 -8.38 6.06
C SER A 14 9.97 -8.44 5.72
N GLY A 15 9.59 -8.49 4.44
CA GLY A 15 8.20 -8.46 4.00
C GLY A 15 7.59 -7.06 3.86
N ILE A 16 8.37 -6.01 4.12
CA ILE A 16 7.90 -4.62 3.97
C ILE A 16 7.93 -4.23 2.47
N PRO A 17 6.87 -3.60 1.93
CA PRO A 17 6.83 -3.16 0.55
C PRO A 17 7.86 -2.05 0.28
N LYS A 18 8.62 -2.18 -0.81
CA LYS A 18 9.60 -1.16 -1.24
C LYS A 18 8.91 -0.06 -2.03
N PHE A 19 9.35 1.18 -1.81
CA PHE A 19 8.88 2.36 -2.54
C PHE A 19 7.34 2.45 -2.55
N ALA A 20 6.72 2.18 -1.40
CA ALA A 20 5.28 2.23 -1.27
C ALA A 20 4.78 3.66 -1.51
N SER A 21 3.81 3.82 -2.40
CA SER A 21 3.19 5.10 -2.72
C SER A 21 1.68 5.02 -2.64
N PHE A 22 1.08 6.04 -2.03
CA PHE A 22 -0.36 6.14 -1.87
C PHE A 22 -1.05 6.14 -3.25
N LEU A 23 -2.12 5.34 -3.37
CA LEU A 23 -2.94 5.32 -4.58
C LEU A 23 -4.31 5.96 -4.35
N ARG A 24 -5.09 5.44 -3.40
CA ARG A 24 -6.43 5.94 -3.06
C ARG A 24 -6.93 5.39 -1.74
N ILE A 25 -7.93 6.06 -1.15
CA ILE A 25 -8.74 5.51 -0.06
C ILE A 25 -9.76 4.56 -0.68
N ARG A 26 -9.98 3.38 -0.07
CA ARG A 26 -11.09 2.50 -0.40
C ARG A 26 -12.29 2.96 0.40
N GLU A 27 -13.30 3.48 -0.28
CA GLU A 27 -14.64 3.63 0.29
C GLU A 27 -15.34 2.26 0.20
N GLU A 28 -15.77 1.75 1.34
CA GLU A 28 -16.72 0.64 1.42
C GLU A 28 -18.11 1.21 1.15
N TYR A 29 -18.79 0.68 0.13
CA TYR A 29 -20.18 1.02 -0.21
C TYR A 29 -21.12 -0.01 0.40
#